data_AF-A0A965LN40-F1
#
_entry.id   AF-A0A965LN40-F1
#
_cell.length_a   1.000
_cell.length_b   1.000
_cell.length_c   1.000
_cell.angle_alpha   90.00
_cell.angle_beta   90.00
_cell.angle_gamma   90.00
#
_symmetry.space_group_name_H-M   'P 1'
#
loop_
_entity.id
_entity.type
_entity.pdbx_description
1 polymer ?
#
loop_
_entity_poly.entity_id
_entity_poly.type
_entity_poly.pdbx_seq_one_letter_code
_entity_poly.pdbx_strand_id
1 'polypeptide(L)'
;MRSEQVRGENLVAAKYWGDIQWRIIATFIVFSICWCGVIFLGLNQVLPLWLCLIVNSVFASTFYMPLHEAAHKNIWGKRTTSRWVEDVIGKICSIPTGINFSSHRAGHMRHHAFTNDPARDPDHFTDGRLSELPVKFYGMTMVYSFLPFFALIKPL
;
A
#
# COMPACT_ATOMS: atom_id res chain seq x y z
N MET A 1 -16.14 -14.64 -25.92
CA MET A 1 -14.76 -15.13 -25.71
C MET A 1 -14.11 -14.56 -24.44
N ARG A 2 -13.46 -13.38 -24.42
CA ARG A 2 -12.79 -12.87 -23.20
C ARG A 2 -13.73 -12.64 -22.01
N SER A 3 -14.91 -12.08 -22.25
CA SER A 3 -15.92 -11.82 -21.20
C SER A 3 -16.44 -13.10 -20.54
N GLU A 4 -16.59 -14.17 -21.30
CA GLU A 4 -17.06 -15.46 -20.80
C GLU A 4 -15.98 -16.18 -20.00
N GLN A 5 -14.73 -16.09 -20.44
CA GLN A 5 -13.58 -16.60 -19.69
C GLN A 5 -13.47 -15.92 -18.33
N VAL A 6 -13.48 -14.58 -18.28
CA VAL A 6 -13.45 -13.81 -17.03
C VAL A 6 -14.62 -14.17 -16.12
N ARG A 7 -15.81 -14.40 -16.69
CA ARG A 7 -16.98 -14.84 -15.93
C ARG A 7 -16.78 -16.24 -15.34
N GLY A 8 -16.21 -17.17 -16.11
CA GLY A 8 -15.87 -18.52 -15.65
C GLY A 8 -14.84 -18.52 -14.52
N GLU A 9 -13.77 -17.75 -14.67
CA GLU A 9 -12.72 -17.56 -13.65
C GLU A 9 -13.32 -16.98 -12.36
N ASN A 10 -14.16 -15.95 -12.46
CA ASN A 10 -14.83 -15.35 -11.31
C ASN A 10 -15.75 -16.34 -10.57
N LEU A 11 -16.45 -17.23 -11.28
CA LEU A 11 -17.30 -18.25 -10.66
C LEU A 11 -16.49 -19.27 -9.85
N VAL A 12 -15.30 -19.63 -10.33
CA VAL A 12 -14.38 -20.51 -9.59
C VAL A 12 -13.81 -19.77 -8.39
N ALA A 13 -13.29 -18.55 -8.59
CA ALA A 13 -12.68 -17.74 -7.55
C ALA A 13 -13.67 -17.40 -6.42
N ALA A 14 -14.94 -17.11 -6.75
CA ALA A 14 -15.97 -16.68 -5.80
C ALA A 14 -16.24 -17.67 -4.66
N LYS A 15 -15.77 -18.92 -4.77
CA LYS A 15 -15.83 -19.95 -3.71
C LYS A 15 -14.78 -19.71 -2.60
N TYR A 16 -13.73 -18.97 -2.91
CA TYR A 16 -12.56 -18.78 -2.03
C TYR A 16 -12.45 -17.34 -1.50
N TRP A 17 -13.32 -16.42 -1.94
CA TRP A 17 -13.32 -15.03 -1.48
C TRP A 17 -14.73 -14.46 -1.31
N GLY A 18 -14.87 -13.49 -0.42
CA GLY A 18 -16.13 -12.77 -0.17
C GLY A 18 -16.51 -12.62 1.30
N ASP A 19 -15.82 -13.32 2.20
CA ASP A 19 -15.94 -13.10 3.64
C ASP A 19 -15.05 -11.96 4.14
N ILE A 20 -15.33 -11.50 5.36
CA ILE A 20 -14.53 -10.50 6.06
C ILE A 20 -13.12 -11.07 6.29
N GLN A 21 -12.10 -10.30 5.90
CA GLN A 21 -10.71 -10.71 6.02
C GLN A 21 -10.16 -10.42 7.42
N TRP A 22 -10.57 -11.22 8.40
CA TRP A 22 -10.16 -11.08 9.80
C TRP A 22 -8.65 -11.06 10.01
N ARG A 23 -7.90 -11.84 9.22
CA ARG A 23 -6.44 -11.82 9.25
C ARG A 23 -5.89 -10.41 9.01
N ILE A 24 -6.43 -9.70 8.02
CA ILE A 24 -5.97 -8.35 7.66
C ILE A 24 -6.33 -7.35 8.74
N ILE A 25 -7.54 -7.46 9.31
CA ILE A 25 -7.97 -6.62 10.44
C ILE A 25 -7.06 -6.86 11.65
N ALA A 26 -6.76 -8.12 11.97
CA ALA A 26 -5.86 -8.48 13.07
C ALA A 26 -4.44 -7.96 12.83
N THR A 27 -3.90 -8.12 11.62
CA THR A 27 -2.59 -7.55 11.22
C THR A 27 -2.59 -6.04 11.45
N PHE A 28 -3.60 -5.32 10.95
CA PHE A 28 -3.70 -3.88 11.16
C PHE A 28 -3.71 -3.49 12.65
N ILE A 29 -4.54 -4.14 13.47
CA ILE A 29 -4.66 -3.83 14.91
C ILE A 29 -3.37 -4.14 15.66
N VAL A 30 -2.82 -5.35 15.50
CA VAL A 30 -1.63 -5.81 16.21
C VAL A 30 -0.44 -4.91 15.88
N PHE A 31 -0.19 -4.66 14.60
CA PHE A 31 0.95 -3.83 14.21
C PHE A 31 0.72 -2.34 14.49
N SER A 32 -0.52 -1.85 14.56
CA SER A 32 -0.82 -0.52 15.10
C SER A 32 -0.40 -0.39 16.57
N ILE A 33 -0.74 -1.39 17.39
CA ILE A 33 -0.35 -1.41 18.81
C ILE A 33 1.18 -1.50 18.94
N CYS A 34 1.82 -2.40 18.20
CA CYS A 34 3.27 -2.58 18.24
C CYS A 34 4.02 -1.32 17.78
N TRP A 35 3.58 -0.70 16.67
CA TRP A 35 4.20 0.51 16.11
C TRP A 35 4.08 1.70 17.07
N CYS A 36 2.88 1.98 17.58
CA CYS A 36 2.67 3.00 18.61
C CYS A 36 3.43 2.70 19.90
N GLY A 37 3.52 1.42 20.29
CA GLY A 37 4.25 0.97 21.47
C GLY A 37 5.75 1.25 21.38
N VAL A 38 6.38 0.98 20.23
CA VAL A 38 7.82 1.27 20.03
C VAL A 38 8.08 2.78 20.09
N ILE A 39 7.20 3.60 19.50
CA ILE A 39 7.28 5.07 19.62
C ILE A 39 7.19 5.49 21.08
N PHE A 40 6.21 4.98 21.83
CA PHE A 40 6.04 5.28 23.25
C PHE A 40 7.27 4.89 24.07
N LEU A 41 7.86 3.71 23.85
CA LEU A 41 9.07 3.27 24.55
C LEU A 41 10.27 4.16 24.22
N GLY A 42 10.41 4.61 22.97
CA GLY A 42 11.46 5.55 22.57
C GLY A 42 11.31 6.93 23.21
N LEU A 43 10.09 7.47 23.25
CA LEU A 43 9.80 8.77 23.88
C LEU A 43 10.05 8.76 25.40
N ASN A 44 9.86 7.63 26.06
CA ASN A 44 10.15 7.45 27.49
C ASN A 44 11.58 6.98 27.77
N GLN A 45 12.47 6.97 26.77
CA GLN A 45 13.87 6.57 26.90
C GLN A 45 14.08 5.14 27.43
N VAL A 46 13.07 4.27 27.29
CA VAL A 46 13.16 2.85 27.69
C VAL A 46 14.02 2.07 26.68
N LEU A 47 13.93 2.43 25.39
CA LEU A 47 14.75 1.88 24.32
C LEU A 47 15.56 2.99 23.65
N PRO A 48 16.80 2.70 23.20
CA PRO A 48 17.58 3.68 22.46
C PRO A 48 16.94 3.97 21.10
N LEU A 49 16.96 5.24 20.67
CA LEU A 49 16.25 5.70 19.48
C LEU A 49 16.64 4.97 18.19
N TRP A 50 17.90 4.55 18.04
CA TRP A 50 18.36 3.81 16.86
C TRP A 50 17.68 2.43 16.75
N LEU A 51 17.41 1.77 17.89
CA LEU A 51 16.70 0.49 17.91
C LEU A 51 15.21 0.70 17.63
N CYS A 52 14.62 1.74 18.22
CA CYS A 52 13.25 2.14 17.90
C CYS A 52 13.09 2.40 16.40
N LEU A 53 14.03 3.09 15.75
CA LEU A 53 14.01 3.32 14.31
C LEU A 53 13.91 2.01 13.53
N ILE A 54 14.82 1.07 13.78
CA ILE A 54 14.87 -0.22 13.05
C ILE A 54 13.58 -1.02 13.26
N VAL A 55 13.17 -1.21 14.51
CA VAL A 55 11.99 -2.03 14.83
C VAL A 55 10.72 -1.37 14.28
N ASN A 56 10.61 -0.05 14.40
CA ASN A 56 9.44 0.67 13.91
C ASN A 56 9.38 0.69 12.37
N SER A 57 10.52 0.70 11.67
CA SER A 57 10.56 0.52 10.21
C SER A 57 10.07 -0.87 9.78
N VAL A 58 10.44 -1.92 10.52
CA VAL A 58 9.94 -3.28 10.26
C VAL A 58 8.42 -3.33 10.46
N PHE A 59 7.90 -2.82 11.58
CA PHE A 59 6.46 -2.76 11.80
C PHE A 59 5.73 -1.86 10.80
N ALA A 60 6.32 -0.73 10.40
CA ALA A 60 5.73 0.13 9.38
C ALA A 60 5.53 -0.61 8.05
N SER A 61 6.47 -1.48 7.66
CA SER A 61 6.36 -2.25 6.41
C SER A 61 5.12 -3.17 6.36
N THR A 62 4.66 -3.67 7.52
CA THR A 62 3.50 -4.58 7.57
C THR A 62 2.17 -3.87 7.25
N PHE A 63 2.11 -2.54 7.37
CA PHE A 63 0.91 -1.76 7.05
C PHE A 63 0.63 -1.70 5.54
N TYR A 64 1.59 -2.04 4.69
CA TYR A 64 1.36 -2.10 3.25
C TYR A 64 0.27 -3.11 2.89
N MET A 65 0.22 -4.26 3.58
CA MET A 65 -0.75 -5.30 3.26
C MET A 65 -2.21 -4.86 3.57
N PRO A 66 -2.54 -4.34 4.77
CA PRO A 66 -3.86 -3.74 5.00
C PRO A 66 -4.19 -2.58 4.06
N LEU A 67 -3.21 -1.74 3.71
CA LEU A 67 -3.38 -0.65 2.75
C LEU A 67 -3.75 -1.17 1.35
N HIS A 68 -3.05 -2.20 0.87
CA HIS A 68 -3.28 -2.85 -0.41
C HIS A 68 -4.67 -3.53 -0.46
N GLU A 69 -5.05 -4.29 0.57
CA GLU A 69 -6.36 -4.93 0.60
C GLU A 69 -7.50 -3.90 0.68
N ALA A 70 -7.29 -2.78 1.37
CA ALA A 70 -8.23 -1.66 1.38
C ALA A 70 -8.37 -1.03 -0.01
N ALA A 71 -7.28 -0.92 -0.79
CA ALA A 71 -7.34 -0.39 -2.15
C ALA A 71 -8.25 -1.24 -3.05
N HIS A 72 -8.21 -2.55 -2.87
CA HIS A 72 -9.06 -3.53 -3.57
C HIS A 72 -10.49 -3.63 -3.03
N LYS A 73 -10.79 -3.03 -1.88
CA LYS A 73 -12.03 -3.27 -1.13
C LYS A 73 -12.24 -4.75 -0.77
N ASN A 74 -11.16 -5.44 -0.41
CA ASN A 74 -11.21 -6.87 -0.07
C ASN A 74 -11.51 -7.13 1.41
N ILE A 75 -11.27 -6.17 2.31
CA ILE A 75 -11.32 -6.40 3.76
C ILE A 75 -12.75 -6.78 4.20
N TRP A 76 -13.76 -6.13 3.63
CA TRP A 76 -15.18 -6.43 3.91
C TRP A 76 -15.80 -7.48 2.96
N GLY A 77 -15.00 -8.07 2.08
CA GLY A 77 -15.43 -9.14 1.18
C GLY A 77 -16.53 -8.69 0.22
N LYS A 78 -17.69 -9.36 0.22
CA LYS A 78 -18.87 -9.03 -0.60
C LYS A 78 -19.86 -8.10 0.11
N ARG A 79 -19.69 -7.84 1.40
CA ARG A 79 -20.63 -7.04 2.21
C ARG A 79 -20.56 -5.57 1.79
N THR A 80 -21.69 -4.94 1.48
CA THR A 80 -21.73 -3.53 1.06
C THR A 80 -21.87 -2.55 2.23
N THR A 81 -22.28 -3.04 3.39
CA THR A 81 -22.37 -2.24 4.61
C THR A 81 -20.98 -1.85 5.12
N SER A 82 -20.84 -0.63 5.63
CA SER A 82 -19.61 -0.15 6.29
C SER A 82 -18.33 -0.16 5.44
N ARG A 83 -18.43 -0.06 4.11
CA ARG A 83 -17.26 0.02 3.21
C ARG A 83 -16.31 1.18 3.51
N TRP A 84 -16.81 2.24 4.14
CA TRP A 84 -16.00 3.37 4.60
C TRP A 84 -14.90 2.95 5.58
N VAL A 85 -15.07 1.82 6.29
CA VAL A 85 -14.07 1.28 7.23
C VAL A 85 -12.78 0.93 6.48
N GLU A 86 -12.89 0.40 5.27
CA GLU A 86 -11.71 0.06 4.45
C GLU A 86 -10.95 1.31 4.05
N ASP A 87 -11.66 2.37 3.65
CA ASP A 87 -11.04 3.66 3.33
C ASP A 87 -10.35 4.27 4.56
N VAL A 88 -10.91 4.09 5.76
CA VAL A 88 -10.29 4.54 7.01
C VAL A 88 -9.04 3.73 7.31
N ILE A 89 -9.09 2.39 7.22
CA ILE A 89 -7.91 1.53 7.41
C ILE A 89 -6.80 1.94 6.43
N GLY A 90 -7.12 2.08 5.14
CA GLY A 90 -6.16 2.49 4.11
C GLY A 90 -5.52 3.85 4.39
N LYS A 91 -6.32 4.85 4.78
CA LYS A 91 -5.83 6.19 5.16
C LYS A 91 -4.96 6.16 6.41
N ILE A 92 -5.32 5.40 7.44
CA ILE A 92 -4.48 5.27 8.65
C ILE A 92 -3.15 4.58 8.29
N CYS A 93 -3.19 3.53 7.47
CA CYS A 93 -1.98 2.85 7.02
C CYS A 93 -1.07 3.75 6.17
N SER A 94 -1.57 4.86 5.63
CA SER A 94 -0.75 5.85 4.91
C SER A 94 0.29 6.52 5.82
N ILE A 95 0.03 6.60 7.12
CA ILE A 95 0.92 7.29 8.08
C ILE A 95 2.26 6.55 8.24
N PRO A 96 2.29 5.27 8.66
CA PRO A 96 3.55 4.55 8.81
C PRO A 96 4.20 4.23 7.46
N THR A 97 3.42 4.04 6.39
CA THR A 97 3.98 3.70 5.07
C THR A 97 4.51 4.91 4.31
N GLY A 98 4.03 6.12 4.61
CA GLY A 98 4.30 7.32 3.81
C GLY A 98 3.61 7.32 2.43
N ILE A 99 2.74 6.34 2.15
CA ILE A 99 2.06 6.19 0.86
C ILE A 99 0.68 6.83 0.95
N ASN A 100 0.38 7.79 0.09
CA ASN A 100 -0.97 8.36 0.03
C ASN A 100 -1.98 7.33 -0.49
N PHE A 101 -2.93 6.91 0.36
CA PHE A 101 -3.92 5.89 0.01
C PHE A 101 -4.74 6.19 -1.25
N SER A 102 -5.21 7.42 -1.43
CA SER A 102 -6.08 7.78 -2.57
C SER A 102 -5.32 7.68 -3.89
N SER A 103 -4.11 8.25 -3.95
CA SER A 103 -3.26 8.20 -5.14
C SER A 103 -2.81 6.77 -5.42
N HIS A 104 -2.39 6.03 -4.38
CA HIS A 104 -2.00 4.64 -4.51
C HIS A 104 -3.15 3.77 -5.02
N ARG A 105 -4.36 3.89 -4.47
CA ARG A 105 -5.51 3.14 -4.92
C ARG A 105 -5.81 3.37 -6.40
N ALA A 106 -5.75 4.61 -6.88
CA ALA A 106 -5.96 4.91 -8.29
C ALA A 106 -4.86 4.30 -9.19
N GLY A 107 -3.59 4.47 -8.81
CA GLY A 107 -2.44 3.90 -9.53
C GLY A 107 -2.47 2.38 -9.55
N HIS A 108 -2.67 1.76 -8.40
CA HIS A 108 -2.70 0.32 -8.21
C HIS A 108 -3.81 -0.37 -9.02
N MET A 109 -5.02 0.21 -9.07
CA MET A 109 -6.09 -0.33 -9.92
C MET A 109 -5.75 -0.21 -11.41
N ARG A 110 -5.02 0.83 -11.81
CA ARG A 110 -4.53 0.99 -13.19
C ARG A 110 -3.42 -0.01 -13.51
N HIS A 111 -2.49 -0.24 -12.58
CA HIS A 111 -1.48 -1.30 -12.67
C HIS A 111 -2.15 -2.66 -12.90
N HIS A 112 -3.14 -3.06 -12.09
CA HIS A 112 -3.85 -4.32 -12.30
C HIS A 112 -4.62 -4.40 -13.64
N ALA A 113 -5.12 -3.27 -14.14
CA ALA A 113 -5.83 -3.25 -15.42
C ALA A 113 -4.88 -3.39 -16.64
N PHE A 114 -3.62 -2.97 -16.50
CA PHE A 114 -2.64 -2.89 -17.58
C PHE A 114 -1.27 -3.45 -17.22
N THR A 115 -1.20 -4.45 -16.34
CA THR A 115 0.06 -4.93 -15.74
C THR A 115 1.13 -5.20 -16.79
N ASN A 116 2.33 -4.64 -16.60
CA ASN A 116 3.48 -4.71 -17.50
C ASN A 116 3.29 -4.05 -18.88
N ASP A 117 2.26 -3.22 -19.07
CA ASP A 117 2.14 -2.40 -20.27
C ASP A 117 3.04 -1.16 -20.19
N PRO A 118 4.01 -0.97 -21.11
CA PRO A 118 4.99 0.11 -21.03
C PRO A 118 4.41 1.53 -21.03
N ALA A 119 3.21 1.72 -21.58
CA ALA A 119 2.60 3.04 -21.73
C ALA A 119 1.47 3.30 -20.72
N ARG A 120 0.85 2.25 -20.18
CA ARG A 120 -0.40 2.36 -19.40
C ARG A 120 -0.24 1.99 -17.94
N ASP A 121 0.72 1.14 -17.62
CA ASP A 121 1.02 0.73 -16.26
C ASP A 121 1.83 1.82 -15.54
N PRO A 122 1.29 2.46 -14.49
CA PRO A 122 2.02 3.49 -13.76
C PRO A 122 3.27 2.95 -13.06
N ASP A 123 3.35 1.64 -12.82
CA ASP A 123 4.45 1.01 -12.08
C ASP A 123 5.48 0.36 -13.00
N HIS A 124 5.32 0.47 -14.33
CA HIS A 124 6.23 -0.14 -15.31
C HIS A 124 7.68 0.33 -15.14
N PHE A 125 7.92 1.51 -14.59
CA PHE A 125 9.29 2.00 -14.33
C PHE A 125 10.09 1.04 -13.41
N THR A 126 9.42 0.17 -12.66
CA THR A 126 10.03 -0.86 -11.78
C THR A 126 10.36 -2.18 -12.48
N ASP A 127 10.11 -2.30 -13.80
CA ASP A 127 10.41 -3.49 -14.58
C ASP A 127 11.91 -3.87 -14.62
N GLY A 128 12.26 -5.00 -15.22
CA GLY A 128 13.65 -5.38 -15.45
C GLY A 128 14.33 -6.16 -14.32
N ARG A 129 15.67 -6.10 -14.27
CA ARG A 129 16.47 -6.94 -13.36
C ARG A 129 16.47 -6.37 -11.94
N LEU A 130 16.51 -7.24 -10.93
CA LEU A 130 16.62 -6.83 -9.53
C LEU A 130 17.84 -5.92 -9.25
N SER A 131 18.92 -6.07 -10.01
CA SER A 131 20.12 -5.22 -9.92
C SER A 131 19.87 -3.76 -10.31
N GLU A 132 18.81 -3.47 -11.07
CA GLU A 132 18.46 -2.12 -11.53
C GLU A 132 17.56 -1.39 -10.52
N LEU A 133 16.90 -2.13 -9.63
CA LEU A 133 15.97 -1.58 -8.65
C LEU A 133 16.58 -0.47 -7.79
N PRO A 134 17.80 -0.59 -7.21
CA PRO A 134 18.34 0.47 -6.35
C PRO A 134 18.43 1.82 -7.07
N VAL A 135 18.83 1.82 -8.34
CA VAL A 135 18.94 3.03 -9.17
C VAL A 135 17.55 3.61 -9.46
N LYS A 136 16.60 2.76 -9.85
CA LYS A 136 15.21 3.17 -10.14
C LYS A 136 14.50 3.72 -8.90
N PHE A 137 14.66 3.05 -7.76
CA PHE A 137 14.16 3.51 -6.47
C PHE A 137 14.74 4.86 -6.09
N TYR A 138 16.08 5.01 -6.14
CA TYR A 138 16.73 6.28 -5.85
C TYR A 138 16.24 7.41 -6.76
N GLY A 139 16.15 7.14 -8.07
CA GLY A 139 15.62 8.10 -9.05
C GLY A 139 14.21 8.57 -8.70
N MET A 140 13.29 7.65 -8.39
CA MET A 140 11.93 8.01 -7.98
C MET A 140 11.88 8.76 -6.64
N THR A 141 12.69 8.34 -5.65
CA THR A 141 12.78 9.06 -4.38
C THR A 141 13.22 10.50 -4.61
N MET A 142 14.25 10.73 -5.43
CA MET A 142 14.70 12.08 -5.76
C MET A 142 13.61 12.88 -6.49
N VAL A 143 12.96 12.31 -7.51
CA VAL A 143 11.86 12.98 -8.21
C VAL A 143 10.75 13.40 -7.25
N TYR A 144 10.29 12.50 -6.36
CA TYR A 144 9.24 12.83 -5.40
C TYR A 144 9.68 13.84 -4.33
N SER A 145 10.89 13.71 -3.80
CA SER A 145 11.42 14.64 -2.80
C SER A 145 11.59 16.05 -3.36
N PHE A 146 11.93 16.18 -4.65
CA PHE A 146 12.15 17.47 -5.30
C PHE A 146 10.96 17.99 -6.11
N LEU A 147 9.93 17.18 -6.36
CA LEU A 147 8.72 17.59 -7.08
C LEU A 147 8.09 18.89 -6.53
N PRO A 148 7.99 19.10 -5.20
CA PRO A 148 7.45 20.35 -4.65
C PRO A 148 8.28 21.58 -5.01
N PHE A 149 9.60 21.44 -5.16
CA PHE A 149 10.46 22.55 -5.57
C PHE A 149 10.19 22.93 -7.03
N PHE A 150 9.99 21.94 -7.91
CA PHE A 150 9.68 22.19 -9.32
C PHE A 150 8.24 22.66 -9.53
N ALA A 151 7.29 22.21 -8.71
CA ALA A 151 5.89 22.66 -8.77
C ALA A 151 5.72 24.15 -8.44
N LEU A 152 6.69 24.76 -7.76
CA LEU A 152 6.71 26.19 -7.41
C LEU A 152 7.45 27.03 -8.46
N ILE A 153 8.15 26.42 -9.41
CA ILE A 153 8.83 27.12 -10.50
C ILE A 153 7.89 27.12 -11.71
N LYS A 154 7.44 28.30 -12.14
CA LYS A 154 6.62 28.41 -13.35
C LYS A 154 7.44 27.91 -14.57
N PRO A 155 6.85 27.09 -15.45
CA PRO A 155 7.51 26.73 -16.70
C PRO A 155 7.81 28.00 -17.49
N LEU A 156 9.03 28.08 -18.03
CA LEU A 156 9.47 29.15 -18.94
C LEU A 156 8.68 29.14 -20.24
#